data_AF-A0A4V2W0W6-F1
#
_entry.id   AF-A0A4V2W0W6-F1
#
_cell.length_a   1.000
_cell.length_b   1.000
_cell.length_c   1.000
_cell.angle_alpha   90.00
_cell.angle_beta   90.00
_cell.angle_gamma   90.00
#
_symmetry.space_group_name_H-M   'P 1'
#
loop_
_entity.id
_entity.type
_entity.pdbx_description
1 polymer ?
#
loop_
_entity_poly.entity_id
_entity_poly.type
_entity_poly.pdbx_seq_one_letter_code
_entity_poly.pdbx_strand_id
1 'polypeptide(L)'
;MKHAFLVNHRQLPSHNAENKVVQWHVFRDAKQADEYADHIFLGDGQSIVGGFDEDSIGELWWVGVEVADLSIWGNRSAVNKHAQL
;
A
#
# COMPACT_ATOMS: atom_id res chain seq x y z
N MET A 1 0.19 -17.37 4.50
CA MET A 1 0.18 -16.06 3.84
C MET A 1 -0.44 -16.25 2.46
N LYS A 2 -1.55 -15.59 2.17
CA LYS A 2 -2.31 -15.75 0.92
C LYS A 2 -1.77 -14.82 -0.18
N HIS A 3 -1.37 -13.61 0.21
CA HIS A 3 -0.93 -12.59 -0.72
C HIS A 3 0.57 -12.73 -1.02
N ALA A 4 0.89 -13.28 -2.19
CA ALA A 4 2.26 -13.53 -2.63
C ALA A 4 3.10 -12.25 -2.78
N PHE A 5 2.50 -11.06 -2.87
CA PHE A 5 3.28 -9.82 -2.93
C PHE A 5 3.99 -9.50 -1.60
N LEU A 6 3.50 -9.99 -0.45
CA LEU A 6 4.05 -9.69 0.87
C LEU A 6 5.40 -10.36 1.16
N VAL A 7 5.78 -11.38 0.37
CA VAL A 7 7.10 -12.03 0.48
C VAL A 7 8.13 -11.43 -0.48
N ASN A 8 7.75 -10.40 -1.25
CA ASN A 8 8.67 -9.71 -2.15
C ASN A 8 9.20 -8.44 -1.50
N HIS A 9 10.51 -8.24 -1.55
CA HIS A 9 11.13 -7.02 -1.10
C HIS A 9 10.69 -5.86 -2.00
N ARG A 10 10.03 -4.87 -1.42
CA ARG A 10 9.56 -3.67 -2.12
C ARG A 10 9.58 -2.50 -1.16
N GLN A 11 10.36 -1.48 -1.51
CA GLN A 11 10.47 -0.27 -0.71
C GLN A 11 9.13 0.38 -0.45
N LEU A 12 9.00 1.03 0.71
CA LEU A 12 7.82 1.82 1.04
C LEU A 12 7.51 2.85 -0.04
N PRO A 13 6.22 3.06 -0.36
CA PRO A 13 5.79 4.13 -1.24
C PRO A 13 6.27 5.49 -0.74
N SER A 14 6.73 6.34 -1.66
CA SER A 14 7.05 7.74 -1.37
C SER A 14 5.89 8.67 -1.73
N HIS A 15 5.83 9.84 -1.10
CA HIS A 15 4.83 10.88 -1.42
C HIS A 15 5.14 11.65 -2.72
N ASN A 16 5.94 11.10 -3.63
CA ASN A 16 6.18 11.69 -4.94
C ASN A 16 4.87 11.69 -5.76
N ALA A 17 4.60 12.79 -6.46
CA ALA A 17 3.46 12.96 -7.35
C ALA A 17 3.40 11.95 -8.51
N GLU A 18 4.51 11.26 -8.82
CA GLU A 18 4.56 10.18 -9.81
C GLU A 18 4.24 8.80 -9.23
N ASN A 19 4.15 8.68 -7.91
CA ASN A 19 3.82 7.43 -7.27
C ASN A 19 2.33 7.11 -7.47
N LYS A 20 2.06 5.97 -8.10
CA LYS A 20 0.70 5.49 -8.35
C LYS A 20 0.07 4.81 -7.14
N VAL A 21 0.85 4.54 -6.08
CA VAL A 21 0.33 4.03 -4.81
C VAL A 21 -0.25 5.19 -4.03
N VAL A 22 -1.58 5.27 -4.04
CA VAL A 22 -2.31 6.44 -3.52
C VAL A 22 -2.68 6.32 -2.05
N GLN A 23 -2.68 5.11 -1.51
CA GLN A 23 -2.92 4.83 -0.09
C GLN A 23 -2.12 3.60 0.31
N TRP A 24 -1.53 3.59 1.49
CA TRP A 24 -0.87 2.41 2.04
C TRP A 24 -0.87 2.42 3.56
N HIS A 25 -0.80 1.23 4.14
CA HIS A 25 -0.66 1.00 5.56
C HIS A 25 0.55 0.12 5.83
N VAL A 26 1.22 0.37 6.95
CA VAL A 26 2.45 -0.31 7.38
C VAL A 26 2.19 -1.12 8.63
N PHE A 27 2.75 -2.32 8.67
CA PHE A 27 2.56 -3.32 9.72
C PHE A 27 3.92 -3.87 10.16
N ARG A 28 4.02 -4.24 11.43
CA ARG A 28 5.18 -5.00 11.98
C ARG A 28 4.93 -6.50 12.05
N ASP A 29 3.76 -6.95 11.62
CA ASP A 29 3.36 -8.35 11.58
C ASP A 29 2.83 -8.68 10.18
N ALA A 30 3.48 -9.64 9.53
CA ALA A 30 3.15 -10.09 8.20
C ALA A 30 1.73 -10.70 8.11
N LYS A 31 1.22 -11.31 9.18
CA LYS A 31 -0.14 -11.85 9.25
C LYS A 31 -1.18 -10.74 9.24
N GLN A 32 -0.94 -9.65 9.97
CA GLN A 32 -1.83 -8.49 9.98
C GLN A 32 -1.88 -7.81 8.61
N ALA A 33 -0.74 -7.71 7.91
CA ALA A 33 -0.71 -7.23 6.54
C ALA A 33 -1.52 -8.12 5.58
N ASP A 34 -1.39 -9.45 5.69
CA ASP A 34 -2.14 -10.42 4.88
C ASP A 34 -3.66 -10.33 5.14
N GLU A 35 -4.07 -10.17 6.41
CA GLU A 35 -5.47 -9.98 6.80
C GLU A 35 -6.01 -8.62 6.35
N TYR A 36 -5.21 -7.56 6.45
CA TYR A 36 -5.61 -6.23 5.97
C TYR A 36 -5.88 -6.23 4.46
N ALA A 37 -5.05 -6.94 3.68
CA ALA A 37 -5.23 -7.06 2.24
C ALA A 37 -6.57 -7.74 1.86
N ASP A 38 -7.06 -8.70 2.65
CA ASP A 38 -8.37 -9.35 2.44
C ASP A 38 -9.55 -8.35 2.58
N HIS A 39 -9.34 -7.20 3.24
CA HIS A 39 -10.38 -6.21 3.55
C HIS A 39 -10.34 -4.95 2.65
N ILE A 40 -9.44 -4.91 1.67
CA ILE A 40 -9.38 -3.79 0.72
C ILE A 40 -10.43 -3.97 -0.36
N PHE A 41 -11.34 -3.00 -0.46
CA PHE A 41 -12.31 -2.92 -1.56
C PHE A 41 -11.74 -2.04 -2.67
N LEU A 42 -11.58 -2.63 -3.85
CA LEU A 42 -11.06 -1.95 -5.03
C LEU A 42 -12.19 -1.40 -5.90
N GLY A 43 -12.02 -0.17 -6.36
CA GLY A 43 -12.78 0.38 -7.47
C GLY A 43 -12.14 0.08 -8.84
N ASP A 44 -12.80 0.52 -9.91
CA ASP A 44 -12.30 0.35 -11.27
C ASP A 44 -10.93 1.01 -11.45
N GLY A 45 -9.99 0.28 -12.07
CA GLY A 45 -8.63 0.75 -12.31
C GLY A 45 -7.75 0.80 -11.06
N GLN A 46 -8.18 0.19 -9.95
CA GLN A 46 -7.38 0.04 -8.73
C GLN A 46 -6.84 -1.38 -8.59
N SER A 47 -5.66 -1.52 -7.99
CA SER A 47 -5.04 -2.81 -7.68
C SER A 47 -4.43 -2.79 -6.28
N ILE A 48 -4.48 -3.94 -5.60
CA ILE A 48 -3.73 -4.13 -4.34
C ILE A 48 -2.26 -4.36 -4.71
N VAL A 49 -1.39 -3.62 -4.02
CA VAL A 49 0.06 -3.76 -4.10
C VAL A 49 0.64 -3.82 -2.69
N GLY A 50 1.87 -4.29 -2.57
CA GLY A 50 2.56 -4.30 -1.29
C GLY A 50 3.90 -5.00 -1.39
N GLY A 51 4.48 -5.23 -0.23
CA GLY A 51 5.73 -5.96 -0.05
C GLY A 51 6.22 -5.86 1.37
N PHE A 52 7.45 -6.34 1.57
CA PHE A 52 8.19 -6.08 2.80
C PHE A 52 9.38 -5.16 2.52
N ASP A 53 9.77 -4.43 3.56
CA ASP A 53 10.92 -3.53 3.57
C ASP A 53 11.59 -3.66 4.95
N GLU A 54 12.72 -3.00 5.13
CA GLU A 54 13.44 -2.99 6.40
C GLU A 54 13.79 -1.56 6.80
N ASP A 55 13.65 -1.25 8.09
CA ASP A 55 14.16 -0.03 8.67
C ASP A 55 15.12 -0.32 9.83
N SER A 56 15.58 0.73 10.52
CA SER A 56 16.50 0.58 11.65
C SER A 56 15.96 -0.24 12.82
N ILE A 57 14.66 -0.53 12.86
CA ILE A 57 13.98 -1.29 13.91
C ILE A 57 13.83 -2.76 13.48
N GLY A 58 13.68 -3.03 12.18
CA GLY A 58 13.62 -4.37 11.59
C GLY A 58 12.69 -4.43 10.39
N GLU A 59 12.26 -5.65 10.05
CA GLU A 59 11.31 -5.89 8.97
C GLU A 59 9.97 -5.17 9.21
N LEU A 60 9.37 -4.74 8.10
CA LEU A 60 8.02 -4.22 8.06
C LEU A 60 7.33 -4.71 6.78
N TRP A 61 6.02 -4.82 6.85
CA TRP A 61 5.16 -5.15 5.71
C TRP A 61 4.28 -3.96 5.42
N TRP A 62 3.95 -3.76 4.16
CA TRP A 62 3.01 -2.73 3.78
C TRP A 62 2.08 -3.23 2.68
N VAL A 63 0.86 -2.70 2.74
CA VAL A 63 -0.19 -2.97 1.76
C VAL A 63 -0.76 -1.65 1.33
N GLY A 64 -0.91 -1.46 0.03
CA GLY A 64 -1.45 -0.24 -0.55
C GLY A 64 -2.33 -0.49 -1.76
N VAL A 65 -2.94 0.60 -2.21
CA VAL A 65 -3.77 0.65 -3.41
C VAL A 65 -3.01 1.45 -4.45
N GLU A 66 -2.79 0.82 -5.59
CA GLU A 66 -2.24 1.46 -6.79
C GLU A 66 -3.38 1.79 -7.76
N VAL A 67 -3.30 2.95 -8.40
CA VAL A 67 -4.25 3.35 -9.45
C VAL A 67 -3.60 3.31 -10.81
N ALA A 68 -4.33 2.85 -11.83
CA ALA A 68 -3.84 2.82 -13.20
C ALA A 68 -3.48 4.23 -13.72
N ASP A 69 -4.31 5.22 -13.36
CA ASP A 69 -4.20 6.60 -13.81
C ASP A 69 -4.47 7.62 -12.68
N LEU A 70 -3.44 8.38 -12.31
CA LEU A 70 -3.49 9.45 -11.31
C LEU A 70 -4.33 10.66 -11.75
N SER A 71 -4.60 10.83 -13.05
CA SER A 71 -5.47 11.90 -13.56
C SER A 71 -6.95 11.60 -13.35
N ILE A 72 -7.33 10.32 -13.34
CA ILE A 72 -8.72 9.85 -13.15
C ILE A 72 -9.07 9.77 -11.66
N TRP A 73 -8.09 9.50 -10.79
CA TRP A 73 -8.30 9.39 -9.34
C TRP A 73 -8.68 10.72 -8.65
N GLY A 74 -8.61 11.85 -9.37
CA GLY A 74 -9.32 13.07 -9.01
C GLY A 74 -8.70 13.94 -7.90
N ASN A 75 -7.71 13.46 -7.15
CA ASN A 75 -7.02 14.31 -6.17
C ASN A 75 -5.58 13.85 -5.85
N ARG A 76 -4.61 14.27 -6.68
CA ARG A 76 -3.18 13.99 -6.47
C ARG A 76 -2.66 14.45 -5.09
N SER A 77 -3.35 15.39 -4.44
CA SER A 77 -3.04 15.89 -3.11
C SER A 77 -3.62 15.05 -1.97
N ALA A 78 -4.36 13.97 -2.27
CA ALA A 78 -4.95 13.07 -1.28
C ALA A 78 -4.14 11.78 -1.05
N VAL A 79 -2.96 11.66 -1.67
CA VAL A 79 -2.06 10.51 -1.49
C VAL A 79 -1.73 10.35 0.00
N ASN A 80 -2.13 9.21 0.55
CA ASN A 80 -1.98 8.83 1.95
C ASN A 80 -2.51 9.86 2.97
N LYS A 81 -3.68 10.46 2.69
CA LYS A 81 -4.41 11.16 3.74
C LYS A 81 -4.88 10.14 4.77
N HIS A 82 -4.18 10.10 5.90
CA HIS A 82 -4.57 9.39 7.12
C HIS A 82 -6.10 9.46 7.31
N ALA A 83 -6.77 8.32 7.22
CA ALA A 83 -8.02 8.15 7.94
C ALA A 83 -7.65 8.14 9.43
N GLN A 84 -7.73 9.31 10.07
CA GLN A 84 -7.79 9.37 11.53
C GLN A 84 -9.07 8.65 11.94
N LEU A 85 -8.92 7.42 12.44
CA LEU A 85 -9.88 6.80 13.34
C LEU A 85 -9.45 7.12 14.78
#